data_AF-A0A8X7VZG2-F1
#
_entry.id   AF-A0A8X7VZG2-F1
#
_cell.length_a   1.000
_cell.length_b   1.000
_cell.length_c   1.000
_cell.angle_alpha   90.00
_cell.angle_beta   90.00
_cell.angle_gamma   90.00
#
_symmetry.space_group_name_H-M   'P 1'
#
loop_
_entity.id
_entity.type
_entity.pdbx_description
1 polymer ?
#
loop_
_entity_poly.entity_id
_entity_poly.type
_entity_poly.pdbx_seq_one_letter_code
_entity_poly.pdbx_strand_id
1 'polypeptide(L)' 'MITPCSHIVLNNVNLEGNDGKVEAYCNSAEGFGYGVVHPSADCLDSHDNKSLGHTKYLSETAMVGEDAKMLTTSFK' A
#
# COMPACT_ATOMS: atom_id res chain seq x y z
N MET A 1 -23.77 7.80 -1.64
CA MET A 1 -23.29 6.43 -1.88
C MET A 1 -21.98 6.56 -2.63
N ILE A 2 -20.85 6.20 -2.02
CA ILE A 2 -19.53 6.23 -2.68
C ILE A 2 -19.41 4.93 -3.48
N THR A 3 -19.23 5.04 -4.79
CA THR A 3 -18.89 3.89 -5.63
C THR A 3 -17.36 3.79 -5.65
N PRO A 4 -16.76 2.68 -5.23
CA PRO A 4 -15.32 2.55 -5.23
C PRO A 4 -14.78 2.60 -6.65
N CYS A 5 -13.72 3.36 -6.87
CA CYS A 5 -12.94 3.28 -8.10
C CYS A 5 -12.25 1.91 -8.11
N SER A 6 -12.42 1.14 -9.19
CA SER A 6 -11.83 -0.19 -9.31
C SER A 6 -11.11 -0.33 -10.64
N HIS A 7 -10.27 -1.37 -10.76
CA HIS A 7 -9.51 -1.66 -11.97
C HIS A 7 -8.55 -0.52 -12.37
N ILE A 8 -8.02 0.20 -11.38
CA ILE A 8 -7.00 1.23 -11.60
C ILE A 8 -5.66 0.54 -11.87
N VAL A 9 -5.00 0.94 -12.95
CA VAL A 9 -3.64 0.47 -13.28
C VAL A 9 -2.72 1.67 -13.37
N LEU A 10 -1.72 1.73 -12.51
CA LEU A 10 -0.61 2.67 -12.63
C LEU A 10 0.55 1.97 -13.33
N ASN A 11 1.04 2.54 -14.42
CA ASN A 11 2.14 1.96 -15.19
C ASN A 11 3.20 3.02 -15.50
N ASN A 12 4.39 2.86 -14.95
CA ASN A 12 5.53 3.75 -15.19
C ASN A 12 5.20 5.24 -14.96
N VAL A 13 4.62 5.55 -13.79
CA VAL A 13 4.24 6.91 -13.40
C VAL A 13 5.33 7.47 -12.49
N ASN A 14 5.99 8.56 -12.92
CA ASN A 14 6.92 9.31 -12.08
C ASN A 14 6.44 10.76 -11.99
N LEU A 15 5.81 11.11 -10.86
CA LEU A 15 5.38 12.46 -10.56
C LEU A 15 6.38 13.13 -9.63
N GLU A 16 6.71 14.39 -9.90
CA GLU A 16 7.62 15.19 -9.09
C GLU A 16 6.94 16.53 -8.76
N GLY A 17 6.97 16.91 -7.48
CA GLY A 17 6.54 18.24 -7.05
C GLY A 17 7.62 19.27 -7.32
N ASN A 18 7.26 20.51 -7.63
CA ASN A 18 8.23 21.61 -7.77
C ASN A 18 9.06 21.85 -6.49
N ASP A 19 8.54 21.44 -5.33
CA ASP A 19 9.19 21.47 -4.02
C ASP A 19 9.83 20.14 -3.62
N GLY A 20 9.85 19.16 -4.54
CA GLY A 20 10.36 17.80 -4.30
C GLY A 20 9.46 16.95 -3.42
N LYS A 21 8.25 17.41 -3.08
CA LYS A 21 7.30 16.65 -2.25
C LYS A 21 6.11 16.24 -3.07
N VAL A 22 5.79 14.96 -3.03
CA VAL A 22 4.62 14.40 -3.69
C VAL A 22 4.16 13.19 -2.89
N GLU A 23 2.85 13.02 -2.75
CA GLU A 23 2.25 11.91 -2.01
C GLU A 23 1.09 11.32 -2.81
N ALA A 24 0.88 10.01 -2.68
CA ALA A 24 -0.27 9.32 -3.26
C ALA A 24 -1.36 9.17 -2.19
N TYR A 25 -2.60 9.47 -2.55
CA TYR A 25 -3.76 9.30 -1.69
C TYR A 25 -4.86 8.53 -2.42
N CYS A 26 -5.36 7.47 -1.78
CA CYS A 26 -6.45 6.65 -2.30
C CYS A 26 -7.70 6.86 -1.44
N ASN A 27 -8.82 7.19 -2.08
CA ASN A 27 -10.12 7.28 -1.42
C ASN A 27 -11.09 6.30 -2.06
N SER A 28 -11.36 5.18 -1.39
CA SER A 28 -12.21 4.11 -1.92
C SER A 28 -11.79 3.71 -3.34
N ALA A 29 -10.52 3.37 -3.49
CA ALA A 29 -9.90 3.07 -4.77
C ALA A 29 -9.10 1.77 -4.64
N GLU A 30 -9.27 0.88 -5.61
CA GLU A 30 -8.58 -0.41 -5.68
C GLU A 30 -7.91 -0.57 -7.05
N GLY A 31 -6.70 -1.11 -7.05
CA GLY A 31 -5.91 -1.31 -8.24
C GLY A 31 -4.50 -1.82 -7.93
N PHE A 32 -3.61 -1.74 -8.90
CA PHE A 32 -2.22 -2.13 -8.74
C PHE A 32 -1.28 -1.27 -9.59
N GLY A 33 -0.01 -1.24 -9.20
CA GLY A 33 1.07 -0.57 -9.92
C GLY A 33 2.00 -1.56 -10.62
N TYR A 34 2.45 -1.22 -11.83
CA TYR A 34 3.50 -1.91 -12.55
C TYR A 34 4.64 -0.95 -12.92
N GLY A 35 5.87 -1.47 -12.86
CA GLY A 35 7.08 -0.69 -13.16
C GLY A 35 7.41 0.33 -12.08
N VAL A 36 8.02 1.45 -12.47
CA VAL A 36 8.39 2.51 -11.51
C VAL A 36 7.18 3.41 -11.28
N VAL A 37 6.66 3.40 -10.05
CA VAL A 37 5.57 4.28 -9.62
C VAL A 37 6.07 5.16 -8.48
N HIS A 38 6.18 6.46 -8.73
CA HIS A 38 6.59 7.47 -7.75
C HIS A 38 5.60 8.65 -7.76
N PRO A 39 5.07 9.07 -6.60
CA PRO A 39 5.22 8.44 -5.29
C PRO A 39 4.58 7.04 -5.24
N SER A 40 5.01 6.21 -4.30
CA SER A 40 4.43 4.86 -4.13
C SER A 40 2.94 4.96 -3.83
N ALA A 41 2.13 4.12 -4.48
CA ALA A 41 0.67 4.10 -4.37
C ALA A 41 0.17 2.78 -3.77
N ASP A 42 0.78 2.34 -2.67
CA ASP A 42 0.48 1.08 -1.98
C ASP A 42 -0.97 1.00 -1.47
N CYS A 43 -1.64 2.14 -1.35
CA CYS A 43 -3.05 2.23 -0.98
C CYS A 43 -4.03 1.75 -2.06
N LEU A 44 -3.56 1.45 -3.28
CA LEU A 44 -4.40 0.82 -4.31
C LEU A 44 -4.50 -0.69 -4.11
N ASP A 45 -3.47 -1.33 -3.55
CA ASP A 45 -3.44 -2.77 -3.26
C ASP A 45 -4.13 -3.11 -1.94
N SER A 46 -4.55 -2.10 -1.16
CA SER A 46 -5.43 -2.34 -0.04
C SER A 46 -6.82 -2.66 -0.55
N HIS A 47 -7.12 -3.95 -0.71
CA HIS A 47 -8.49 -4.42 -0.67
C HIS A 47 -9.14 -3.86 0.60
N ASP A 48 -10.01 -2.88 0.42
CA ASP A 48 -10.80 -2.24 1.47
C ASP A 48 -11.65 -3.32 2.15
N ASN A 49 -11.10 -4.03 3.12
CA ASN A 49 -11.86 -4.73 4.15
C ASN A 49 -12.47 -3.67 5.08
N LYS A 50 -13.37 -2.85 4.56
CA LYS A 50 -14.31 -2.04 5.35
C LYS A 50 -15.48 -2.90 5.84
N SER A 51 -15.18 -4.09 6.36
CA SER A 51 -16.03 -4.80 7.30
C SER A 51 -15.26 -4.94 8.60
N LEU A 52 -15.73 -4.20 9.61
CA LEU A 52 -15.39 -4.29 11.02
C LEU A 52 -14.61 -5.56 11.46
N GLY A 53 -13.35 -5.37 11.88
CA GLY A 53 -12.61 -6.26 12.78
C GLY A 53 -11.85 -7.42 12.14
N HIS A 54 -10.54 -7.55 12.48
CA HIS A 54 -9.61 -8.63 12.07
C HIS A 54 -9.33 -8.64 10.54
N THR A 55 -8.12 -8.62 9.99
CA THR A 55 -6.86 -9.25 10.39
C THR A 55 -5.76 -8.61 9.53
N LYS A 56 -4.87 -7.77 10.07
CA LYS A 56 -3.65 -7.34 9.38
C LYS A 56 -2.54 -8.31 9.73
N TYR A 57 -2.61 -9.52 9.18
CA TYR A 57 -1.51 -10.48 9.20
C TYR A 57 -1.38 -11.11 7.82
N LEU A 58 -0.13 -11.17 7.37
CA LEU A 58 0.39 -11.73 6.12
C LEU A 58 0.41 -10.76 4.93
N SER A 59 1.47 -9.96 4.88
CA SER A 59 2.22 -9.71 3.66
C SER A 59 3.63 -10.26 3.90
N GLU A 60 3.86 -11.52 3.53
CA GLU A 60 5.20 -12.08 3.40
C GLU A 60 5.83 -11.52 2.13
N THR A 61 6.99 -10.88 2.25
CA THR A 61 7.93 -10.81 1.14
C THR A 61 9.29 -11.21 1.67
N ALA A 62 9.70 -12.41 1.27
CA ALA A 62 10.97 -13.01 1.63
C ALA A 62 12.14 -12.21 1.03
N MET A 63 13.09 -11.83 1.89
CA MET A 63 14.48 -11.53 1.52
C MET A 63 15.38 -12.21 2.58
N VAL A 64 16.30 -13.04 2.11
CA VAL A 64 17.20 -13.90 2.89
C VAL A 64 18.23 -13.08 3.66
N GLY A 65 18.39 -13.35 4.97
CA GLY A 65 19.51 -12.85 5.80
C GLY A 65 19.32 -13.14 7.30
N GLU A 66 20.32 -13.77 7.93
CA GLU A 66 20.33 -14.38 9.28
C GLU A 66 19.97 -13.45 10.46
N ASP A 67 19.11 -13.96 11.35
CA ASP A 67 19.11 -13.85 12.83
C ASP A 67 17.69 -13.83 13.40
N ALA A 68 17.23 -14.99 13.89
CA ALA A 68 15.95 -15.11 14.56
C ALA A 68 15.97 -14.44 15.94
N LYS A 69 15.33 -13.27 16.06
CA LYS A 69 14.74 -12.81 17.34
C LYS A 69 13.30 -12.34 17.12
N MET A 70 12.40 -13.28 17.32
CA MET A 70 11.06 -13.03 17.84
C MET A 70 11.17 -12.25 19.17
N LEU A 71 10.14 -11.44 19.48
CA LEU A 71 9.85 -10.64 20.70
C LEU A 71 9.81 -9.13 20.39
N THR A 72 8.80 -8.33 20.69
CA THR A 72 7.50 -8.47 21.39
C THR A 72 6.74 -7.18 21.08
N THR A 73 5.48 -7.25 20.63
CA THR A 73 4.63 -6.05 20.55
C THR A 73 4.10 -5.72 21.96
N SER A 74 4.64 -4.69 22.59
CA SER A 74 4.03 -4.07 23.78
C SER A 74 3.07 -2.99 23.30
N PHE A 75 1.77 -3.25 23.42
CA PHE A 75 0.74 -2.21 23.30
C PHE A 75 0.66 -1.45 24.64
N LYS A 76 0.77 -0.12 24.60
CA LYS A 76 0.30 0.79 25.64
C LYS A 76 -0.76 1.70 25.03
#